data_AF-A0AAN6MJ68-F1
#
_entry.id   AF-A0AAN6MJ68-F1
#
_cell.length_a   1.000
_cell.length_b   1.000
_cell.length_c   1.000
_cell.angle_alpha   90.00
_cell.angle_beta   90.00
_cell.angle_gamma   90.00
#
_symmetry.space_group_name_H-M   'P 1'
#
loop_
_entity.id
_entity.type
_entity.pdbx_description
1 polymer ?
#
loop_
_entity_poly.entity_id
_entity_poly.type
_entity_poly.pdbx_seq_one_letter_code
_entity_poly.pdbx_strand_id
1 'polypeptide(L)'
;MWWIPSNTPPSAPPLDLAYLDRALEAHLRDPEPARRPLGYLPGVPPPTPVQLLTSRGSNRTGSSSADTPDLDDEDDKGKGKGGMSKMRPATTRLDARQWGYVFLVQGLGSVLVAGALNALTGYFLYSTPRPPPGPPPAGSIPPFLFHPPVSLLGDAAFTTLVQAKITYFLLLFLVNRALSRGEIAPYAPPFLQPEPRAPFLRWLLFLDHYNDAHPGSVVLAPRWWCCCGVWGTRVGRGVAFALAGIGRALMLAVVAFGVLVGPMVGVLVAVGRPFMGDWVFLGRWDGMVFKVVYGGVLGFGLSSGLTALWMVRAGWIARRSCVC
;
A
#
# COMPACT_ATOMS: atom_id res chain seq x y z
N MET A 1 -51.08 -1.23 30.76
CA MET A 1 -50.58 0.01 31.38
C MET A 1 -49.24 -0.34 31.99
N TRP A 2 -48.13 -0.08 31.29
CA TRP A 2 -46.79 -0.51 31.69
C TRP A 2 -45.99 0.70 32.16
N TRP A 3 -45.49 0.61 33.39
CA TRP A 3 -44.72 1.62 34.09
C TRP A 3 -43.26 1.57 33.60
N ILE A 4 -42.75 2.66 33.04
CA ILE A 4 -41.35 2.79 32.61
C ILE A 4 -40.61 3.57 33.71
N PRO A 5 -39.58 3.01 34.36
CA PRO A 5 -38.79 3.74 35.35
C PRO A 5 -37.94 4.79 34.64
N SER A 6 -38.04 6.04 35.08
CA SER A 6 -37.16 7.14 34.67
C SER A 6 -35.78 6.98 35.33
N ASN A 7 -34.90 6.19 34.72
CA ASN A 7 -33.47 6.20 35.06
C ASN A 7 -32.81 7.38 34.35
N THR A 8 -32.92 8.57 34.92
CA THR A 8 -32.00 9.67 34.60
C THR A 8 -30.63 9.35 35.23
N PRO A 9 -29.56 9.19 34.44
CA PRO A 9 -28.22 9.03 35.01
C PRO A 9 -27.84 10.30 35.80
N PRO A 10 -27.05 10.16 36.88
CA PRO A 10 -26.59 11.31 37.65
C PRO A 10 -25.82 12.26 36.72
N SER A 11 -26.18 13.55 36.78
CA SER A 11 -25.49 14.62 36.07
C SER A 11 -23.99 14.53 36.34
N ALA A 12 -23.19 14.38 35.29
CA ALA A 12 -21.74 14.45 35.41
C ALA A 12 -21.35 15.78 36.07
N PRO A 13 -20.41 15.78 37.03
CA PRO A 13 -19.96 17.01 37.65
C PRO A 13 -19.42 17.96 36.57
N PRO A 14 -19.63 19.28 36.70
CA PRO A 14 -19.11 20.25 35.75
C PRO A 14 -17.59 20.09 35.65
N LEU A 15 -17.09 19.95 34.42
CA LEU A 15 -15.66 19.93 34.12
C LEU A 15 -15.04 21.24 34.63
N ASP A 16 -14.23 21.12 35.68
CA ASP A 16 -13.50 22.24 36.26
C ASP A 16 -12.38 22.66 35.29
N LEU A 17 -12.69 23.68 34.48
CA LEU A 17 -11.74 24.26 33.53
C LEU A 17 -10.47 24.78 34.22
N ALA A 18 -10.53 25.11 35.53
CA ALA A 18 -9.36 25.52 36.29
C ALA A 18 -8.41 24.35 36.63
N TYR A 19 -8.90 23.11 36.60
CA TYR A 19 -8.06 21.91 36.75
C TYR A 19 -7.27 21.62 35.46
N LEU A 20 -7.91 21.77 34.30
CA LEU A 20 -7.25 21.60 33.00
C LEU A 20 -6.17 22.66 32.77
N ASP A 21 -6.42 23.90 33.17
CA ASP A 21 -5.45 25.00 33.03
C ASP A 21 -4.22 24.76 33.92
N ARG A 22 -4.42 24.31 35.17
CA ARG A 22 -3.30 23.93 36.06
C ARG A 22 -2.51 22.71 35.59
N ALA A 23 -3.17 21.72 35.00
CA ALA A 23 -2.50 20.54 34.46
C ALA A 23 -1.65 20.88 33.22
N LEU A 24 -2.14 21.79 32.37
CA LEU A 24 -1.40 22.30 31.22
C LEU A 24 -0.21 23.15 31.65
N GLU A 25 -0.40 24.01 32.65
CA GLU A 25 0.65 24.88 33.17
C GLU A 25 1.74 24.09 33.92
N ALA A 26 1.38 22.99 34.59
CA ALA A 26 2.33 22.06 35.19
C ALA A 26 3.17 21.31 34.14
N HIS A 27 2.58 20.96 32.98
CA HIS A 27 3.29 20.29 31.89
C HIS A 27 4.23 21.23 31.12
N LEU A 28 3.94 22.53 31.10
CA LEU A 28 4.76 23.54 30.45
C LEU A 28 5.94 24.02 31.32
N ARG A 29 5.91 23.81 32.64
CA ARG A 29 6.99 24.25 33.56
C ARG A 29 8.17 23.27 33.65
N ASP A 30 8.04 22.03 33.21
CA ASP A 30 9.13 21.04 33.22
C ASP A 30 9.36 20.44 31.81
N PRO A 31 10.08 21.15 30.91
CA PRO A 31 10.66 20.52 29.75
C PRO A 31 11.82 19.64 30.21
N GLU A 32 11.56 18.34 30.30
CA GLU A 32 12.55 17.29 30.56
C GLU A 32 13.83 17.52 29.73
N PRO A 33 15.03 17.64 30.35
CA PRO A 33 16.25 17.85 29.61
C PRO A 33 16.68 16.55 28.92
N ALA A 34 16.63 16.57 27.60
CA ALA A 34 17.22 15.54 26.77
C ALA A 34 18.74 15.44 26.98
N ARG A 35 19.21 14.18 27.08
CA ARG A 35 20.57 13.66 26.84
C ARG A 35 21.57 13.70 28.00
N ARG A 36 21.87 12.49 28.51
CA ARG A 36 23.24 12.08 28.79
C ARG A 36 23.74 11.14 27.67
N PRO A 37 24.83 11.46 26.97
CA PRO A 37 25.52 10.48 26.13
C PRO A 37 26.25 9.48 27.04
N LEU A 38 26.03 8.18 26.81
CA LEU A 38 26.83 7.12 27.41
C LEU A 38 28.29 7.31 27.00
N GLY A 39 29.16 7.40 28.00
CA GLY A 39 30.58 7.64 27.84
C GLY A 39 31.29 6.54 27.05
N TYR A 40 32.23 6.98 26.24
CA TYR A 40 33.30 6.16 25.68
C TYR A 40 34.13 5.55 26.83
N LEU A 41 34.20 4.22 26.89
CA LEU A 41 35.20 3.52 27.69
C LEU A 41 36.54 3.51 26.91
N PRO A 42 37.63 4.07 27.44
CA PRO A 42 38.96 3.93 26.86
C PRO A 42 39.52 2.55 27.24
N GLY A 43 39.98 1.76 26.26
CA GLY A 43 40.82 0.58 26.54
C GLY A 43 40.59 -0.71 25.76
N VAL A 44 39.76 -0.73 24.70
CA VAL A 44 39.62 -1.95 23.88
C VAL A 44 40.50 -1.84 22.63
N PRO A 45 41.56 -2.66 22.48
CA PRO A 45 42.35 -2.70 21.26
C PRO A 45 41.52 -3.30 20.10
N PRO A 46 41.75 -2.85 18.85
CA PRO A 46 41.01 -3.33 17.70
C PRO A 46 41.34 -4.81 17.40
N PRO A 47 40.36 -5.63 16.99
CA PRO A 47 40.64 -6.99 16.53
C PRO A 47 41.38 -6.95 15.19
N THR A 48 42.46 -7.73 15.14
CA THR A 48 43.34 -7.95 13.98
C THR A 48 42.55 -8.50 12.79
N PRO A 49 42.76 -8.00 11.56
CA PRO A 49 42.12 -8.58 10.38
C PRO A 49 42.66 -9.98 10.09
N VAL A 50 41.79 -10.98 10.22
CA VAL A 50 42.02 -12.35 9.74
C VAL A 50 42.06 -12.32 8.21
N GLN A 51 43.24 -12.57 7.64
CA GLN A 51 43.41 -12.80 6.22
C GLN A 51 42.77 -14.14 5.84
N LEU A 52 41.60 -14.10 5.21
CA LEU A 52 41.00 -15.28 4.61
C LEU A 52 41.66 -15.56 3.25
N LEU A 53 42.53 -16.58 3.23
CA LEU A 53 42.97 -17.23 2.01
C LEU A 53 41.75 -17.77 1.24
N THR A 54 41.41 -17.16 0.10
CA THR A 54 40.60 -17.85 -0.90
C THR A 54 41.53 -18.62 -1.84
N SER A 55 41.64 -19.91 -1.55
CA SER A 55 42.29 -20.92 -2.35
C SER A 55 41.62 -21.07 -3.72
N ARG A 56 42.35 -20.65 -4.75
CA ARG A 56 42.73 -21.44 -5.94
C ARG A 56 42.03 -22.80 -6.14
N GLY A 57 41.48 -22.97 -7.35
CA GLY A 57 41.52 -24.23 -8.10
C GLY A 57 40.17 -24.91 -8.35
N SER A 58 39.74 -24.99 -9.60
CA SER A 58 40.04 -26.17 -10.44
C SER A 58 39.06 -26.28 -11.60
N ASN A 59 39.63 -26.28 -12.81
CA ASN A 59 39.02 -26.74 -14.04
C ASN A 59 38.46 -28.17 -13.90
N ARG A 60 37.37 -28.47 -14.62
CA ARG A 60 37.17 -29.78 -15.22
C ARG A 60 36.39 -29.69 -16.53
N THR A 61 37.17 -29.76 -17.60
CA THR A 61 36.83 -30.20 -18.95
C THR A 61 36.75 -31.74 -19.01
N GLY A 62 35.96 -32.27 -19.97
CA GLY A 62 36.02 -33.67 -20.43
C GLY A 62 34.65 -34.36 -20.42
N SER A 63 34.04 -34.61 -21.58
CA SER A 63 34.18 -35.83 -22.42
C SER A 63 33.00 -36.79 -22.16
N SER A 64 32.01 -36.88 -23.05
CA SER A 64 31.91 -37.79 -24.21
C SER A 64 31.94 -39.28 -23.85
N SER A 65 30.83 -39.99 -24.16
CA SER A 65 30.74 -41.21 -25.00
C SER A 65 29.83 -42.33 -24.42
N ALA A 66 28.98 -42.83 -25.33
CA ALA A 66 28.56 -44.23 -25.55
C ALA A 66 27.49 -44.91 -24.64
N ASP A 67 26.31 -45.06 -25.26
CA ASP A 67 25.46 -46.26 -25.42
C ASP A 67 25.72 -47.52 -24.58
N THR A 68 24.66 -48.01 -23.91
CA THR A 68 24.22 -49.43 -23.91
C THR A 68 22.78 -49.54 -23.33
N PRO A 69 22.04 -50.62 -23.64
CA PRO A 69 20.57 -50.62 -23.72
C PRO A 69 19.83 -51.14 -22.49
N ASP A 70 18.54 -50.76 -22.46
CA ASP A 70 17.34 -51.38 -21.89
C ASP A 70 17.50 -52.51 -20.85
N LEU A 71 17.10 -52.18 -19.62
CA LEU A 71 16.44 -53.10 -18.71
C LEU A 71 15.28 -52.37 -18.03
N ASP A 72 14.12 -53.00 -18.11
CA ASP A 72 12.85 -52.62 -17.51
C ASP A 72 12.99 -52.48 -15.99
N ASP A 73 12.72 -51.28 -15.46
CA ASP A 73 12.43 -51.08 -14.05
C ASP A 73 11.15 -50.24 -13.90
N GLU A 74 10.21 -50.85 -13.18
CA GLU A 74 8.90 -50.33 -12.81
C GLU A 74 8.98 -49.04 -11.97
N ASP A 75 8.00 -48.18 -12.20
CA ASP A 75 7.37 -47.34 -11.18
C ASP A 75 8.24 -46.25 -10.52
N ASP A 76 8.91 -45.44 -11.35
CA ASP A 76 9.31 -44.09 -10.91
C ASP A 76 8.05 -43.21 -10.81
N LYS A 77 7.47 -43.18 -9.60
CA LYS A 77 6.73 -42.03 -9.08
C LYS A 77 7.64 -40.82 -9.19
N GLY A 78 7.66 -40.25 -10.38
CA GLY A 78 8.28 -38.99 -10.72
C GLY A 78 7.67 -37.92 -9.84
N LYS A 79 8.28 -37.75 -8.66
CA LYS A 79 8.27 -36.52 -7.90
C LYS A 79 8.83 -35.47 -8.85
N GLY A 80 7.96 -34.87 -9.64
CA GLY A 80 8.24 -33.81 -10.59
C GLY A 80 8.87 -32.63 -9.85
N LYS A 81 10.18 -32.73 -9.65
CA LYS A 81 11.04 -31.67 -9.17
C LYS A 81 10.96 -30.55 -10.19
N GLY A 82 10.41 -29.42 -9.75
CA GLY A 82 10.72 -28.13 -10.36
C GLY A 82 10.18 -27.95 -11.77
N GLY A 83 8.87 -28.04 -11.94
CA GLY A 83 8.22 -27.25 -12.98
C GLY A 83 8.47 -25.78 -12.68
N MET A 84 9.63 -25.25 -13.07
CA MET A 84 9.87 -23.83 -13.18
C MET A 84 8.74 -23.30 -14.05
N SER A 85 7.73 -22.69 -13.41
CA SER A 85 6.59 -22.12 -14.13
C SER A 85 7.16 -21.14 -15.14
N LYS A 86 7.17 -21.58 -16.40
CA LYS A 86 7.70 -20.81 -17.50
C LYS A 86 6.73 -19.64 -17.67
N MET A 87 7.15 -18.47 -17.20
CA MET A 87 6.39 -17.24 -17.32
C MET A 87 5.96 -17.10 -18.78
N ARG A 88 4.68 -16.78 -19.00
CA ARG A 88 4.16 -16.61 -20.37
C ARG A 88 4.92 -15.48 -21.07
N PRO A 89 5.10 -15.56 -22.41
CA PRO A 89 5.75 -14.48 -23.15
C PRO A 89 4.97 -13.17 -23.01
N ALA A 90 5.70 -12.05 -23.01
CA ALA A 90 5.10 -10.73 -22.88
C ALA A 90 4.25 -10.38 -24.11
N THR A 91 3.00 -10.02 -23.86
CA THR A 91 2.02 -9.64 -24.89
C THR A 91 2.16 -8.17 -25.26
N THR A 92 2.01 -7.83 -26.54
CA THR A 92 2.03 -6.43 -27.03
C THR A 92 0.66 -5.77 -27.01
N ARG A 93 -0.40 -6.57 -27.11
CA ARG A 93 -1.80 -6.11 -27.05
C ARG A 93 -2.45 -6.72 -25.82
N LEU A 94 -3.34 -5.94 -25.20
CA LEU A 94 -4.13 -6.44 -24.08
C LEU A 94 -5.13 -7.47 -24.61
N ASP A 95 -4.92 -8.72 -24.23
CA ASP A 95 -5.83 -9.82 -24.50
C ASP A 95 -7.14 -9.66 -23.69
N ALA A 96 -8.24 -10.23 -24.17
CA ALA A 96 -9.53 -10.19 -23.49
C ALA A 96 -9.44 -10.78 -22.07
N ARG A 97 -8.62 -11.81 -21.88
CA ARG A 97 -8.34 -12.39 -20.56
C ARG A 97 -7.63 -11.41 -19.62
N GLN A 98 -6.71 -10.60 -20.14
CA GLN A 98 -6.02 -9.58 -19.35
C GLN A 98 -6.98 -8.45 -18.97
N TRP A 99 -7.83 -7.99 -19.89
CA TRP A 99 -8.90 -7.04 -19.60
C TRP A 99 -9.85 -7.56 -18.52
N GLY A 100 -10.32 -8.80 -18.66
CA GLY A 100 -11.19 -9.44 -17.66
C GLY A 100 -10.51 -9.53 -16.29
N TYR A 101 -9.22 -9.87 -16.25
CA TYR A 101 -8.49 -9.89 -14.99
C TYR A 101 -8.34 -8.51 -14.35
N VAL A 102 -7.94 -7.49 -15.12
CA VAL A 102 -7.70 -6.14 -14.60
C VAL A 102 -8.99 -5.50 -14.10
N PHE A 103 -10.07 -5.56 -14.88
CA PHE A 103 -11.29 -4.79 -14.56
C PHE A 103 -12.35 -5.60 -13.83
N LEU A 104 -12.53 -6.88 -14.16
CA LEU A 104 -13.55 -7.71 -13.48
C LEU A 104 -12.98 -8.32 -12.21
N VAL A 105 -11.88 -9.06 -12.30
CA VAL A 105 -11.33 -9.75 -11.12
C VAL A 105 -10.76 -8.75 -10.12
N GLN A 106 -9.90 -7.83 -10.57
CA GLN A 106 -9.25 -6.86 -9.68
C GLN A 106 -10.10 -5.62 -9.44
N GLY A 107 -10.64 -5.00 -10.49
CA GLY A 107 -11.48 -3.81 -10.39
C GLY A 107 -12.79 -4.06 -9.63
N LEU A 108 -13.67 -4.93 -10.14
CA LEU A 108 -14.96 -5.17 -9.49
C LEU A 108 -14.80 -5.89 -8.15
N GLY A 109 -13.83 -6.81 -8.03
CA GLY A 109 -13.48 -7.44 -6.76
C GLY A 109 -13.09 -6.40 -5.69
N SER A 110 -12.33 -5.37 -6.06
CA SER A 110 -11.98 -4.30 -5.12
C SER A 110 -13.13 -3.36 -4.80
N VAL A 111 -14.09 -3.12 -5.72
CA VAL A 111 -15.32 -2.37 -5.40
C VAL A 111 -16.07 -3.03 -4.25
N LEU A 112 -16.24 -4.35 -4.31
CA LEU A 112 -16.97 -5.09 -3.28
C LEU A 112 -16.22 -5.05 -1.94
N VAL A 113 -14.93 -5.38 -1.94
CA VAL A 113 -14.13 -5.43 -0.72
C VAL A 113 -13.93 -4.03 -0.11
N ALA A 114 -13.49 -3.06 -0.90
CA ALA A 114 -13.27 -1.70 -0.43
C ALA A 114 -14.58 -1.00 -0.06
N GLY A 115 -15.65 -1.20 -0.85
CA GLY A 115 -16.98 -0.72 -0.55
C GLY A 115 -17.49 -1.25 0.78
N ALA A 116 -17.37 -2.57 1.03
CA ALA A 116 -17.79 -3.18 2.30
C ALA A 116 -16.97 -2.70 3.50
N LEU A 117 -15.64 -2.62 3.37
CA LEU A 117 -14.78 -2.10 4.44
C LEU A 117 -15.10 -0.63 4.76
N ASN A 118 -15.30 0.20 3.73
CA ASN A 118 -15.70 1.59 3.93
C ASN A 118 -17.13 1.71 4.48
N ALA A 119 -18.06 0.82 4.09
CA ALA A 119 -19.39 0.75 4.68
C ALA A 119 -19.31 0.53 6.19
N LEU A 120 -18.46 -0.42 6.62
CA LEU A 120 -18.27 -0.75 8.02
C LEU A 120 -17.68 0.43 8.79
N THR A 121 -16.64 1.07 8.26
CA THR A 121 -16.08 2.28 8.87
C THR A 121 -17.09 3.42 8.92
N GLY A 122 -17.81 3.66 7.83
CA GLY A 122 -18.85 4.69 7.76
C GLY A 122 -20.00 4.41 8.72
N TYR A 123 -20.39 3.15 8.89
CA TYR A 123 -21.37 2.76 9.90
C TYR A 123 -20.87 3.16 11.29
N PHE A 124 -19.68 2.73 11.72
CA PHE A 124 -19.17 3.10 13.04
C PHE A 124 -18.98 4.60 13.26
N LEU A 125 -18.57 5.34 12.22
CA LEU A 125 -18.37 6.79 12.33
C LEU A 125 -19.68 7.59 12.34
N TYR A 126 -20.68 7.14 11.59
CA TYR A 126 -21.89 7.94 11.31
C TYR A 126 -23.19 7.35 11.89
N SER A 127 -23.18 6.15 12.47
CA SER A 127 -24.38 5.47 12.98
C SER A 127 -24.83 5.94 14.36
N THR A 128 -24.46 7.15 14.81
CA THR A 128 -24.97 7.66 16.08
C THR A 128 -26.51 7.72 16.04
N PRO A 129 -27.22 7.28 17.10
CA PRO A 129 -28.68 7.22 17.09
C PRO A 129 -29.27 8.60 16.84
N ARG A 130 -29.85 8.81 15.64
CA ARG A 130 -30.69 9.99 15.36
C ARG A 130 -32.15 9.61 15.64
N PRO A 131 -32.84 10.32 16.55
CA PRO A 131 -34.26 10.15 16.72
C PRO A 131 -34.98 10.48 15.40
N PRO A 132 -36.00 9.71 14.99
CA PRO A 132 -36.86 10.05 13.86
C PRO A 132 -37.65 11.34 14.13
N PRO A 133 -38.29 11.90 13.08
CA PRO A 133 -37.88 13.15 12.44
C PRO A 133 -37.84 14.32 13.44
N GLY A 134 -36.68 14.53 14.05
CA GLY A 134 -36.43 15.68 14.91
C GLY A 134 -35.08 16.30 14.58
N PRO A 135 -34.81 17.54 15.02
CA PRO A 135 -33.46 18.07 15.02
C PRO A 135 -32.52 17.08 15.73
N PRO A 136 -31.25 16.98 15.30
CA PRO A 136 -30.27 16.11 15.95
C PRO A 136 -30.30 16.34 17.47
N PRO A 137 -30.21 15.27 18.29
CA PRO A 137 -30.22 15.40 19.74
C PRO A 137 -29.12 16.37 20.13
N ALA A 138 -29.44 17.28 21.05
CA ALA A 138 -28.57 18.36 21.48
C ALA A 138 -27.18 17.78 21.85
N GLY A 139 -26.16 18.15 21.06
CA GLY A 139 -24.79 17.66 21.22
C GLY A 139 -24.30 16.68 20.15
N SER A 140 -25.15 16.17 19.25
CA SER A 140 -24.66 15.37 18.11
C SER A 140 -24.22 16.26 16.95
N ILE A 141 -22.94 16.18 16.58
CA ILE A 141 -22.35 16.96 15.49
C ILE A 141 -22.64 16.23 14.17
N PRO A 142 -23.41 16.82 13.23
CA PRO A 142 -23.66 16.20 11.95
C PRO A 142 -22.38 16.17 11.10
N PRO A 143 -22.27 15.27 10.11
CA PRO A 143 -21.18 15.31 9.15
C PRO A 143 -21.29 16.56 8.30
N PHE A 144 -20.18 17.28 8.23
CA PHE A 144 -20.00 18.47 7.42
C PHE A 144 -19.09 18.15 6.24
N LEU A 145 -19.24 18.89 5.14
CA LEU A 145 -18.38 18.68 3.97
C LEU A 145 -16.94 19.07 4.26
N PHE A 146 -16.72 20.28 4.81
CA PHE A 146 -15.39 20.82 5.04
C PHE A 146 -15.01 20.91 6.52
N HIS A 147 -15.94 21.28 7.41
CA HIS A 147 -15.61 21.62 8.79
C HIS A 147 -15.26 20.40 9.67
N PRO A 148 -14.21 20.49 10.51
CA PRO A 148 -13.94 19.52 11.57
C PRO A 148 -15.00 19.61 12.69
N PRO A 149 -15.15 18.59 13.56
CA PRO A 149 -14.34 17.36 13.65
C PRO A 149 -14.76 16.24 12.68
N VAL A 150 -15.94 16.33 12.07
CA VAL A 150 -16.51 15.28 11.20
C VAL A 150 -16.58 15.79 9.76
N SER A 151 -15.40 15.99 9.16
CA SER A 151 -15.25 16.47 7.78
C SER A 151 -15.26 15.30 6.79
N LEU A 152 -16.25 15.24 5.90
CA LEU A 152 -16.33 14.22 4.84
C LEU A 152 -15.13 14.31 3.89
N LEU A 153 -14.66 15.52 3.58
CA LEU A 153 -13.48 15.73 2.74
C LEU A 153 -12.21 15.19 3.43
N GLY A 154 -12.02 15.54 4.71
CA GLY A 154 -10.87 15.04 5.49
C GLY A 154 -10.88 13.52 5.61
N ASP A 155 -12.05 12.94 5.81
CA ASP A 155 -12.24 11.50 5.90
C ASP A 155 -11.97 10.80 4.54
N ALA A 156 -12.40 11.37 3.42
CA ALA A 156 -12.03 10.90 2.08
C ALA A 156 -10.51 10.96 1.84
N ALA A 157 -9.85 12.04 2.25
CA ALA A 157 -8.39 12.16 2.12
C ALA A 157 -7.68 11.05 2.91
N PHE A 158 -8.06 10.85 4.18
CA PHE A 158 -7.49 9.80 5.01
C PHE A 158 -7.75 8.39 4.44
N THR A 159 -8.99 8.13 4.03
CA THR A 159 -9.39 6.88 3.35
C THR A 159 -8.51 6.62 2.14
N THR A 160 -8.25 7.64 1.33
CA THR A 160 -7.44 7.51 0.12
C THR A 160 -6.00 7.12 0.43
N LEU A 161 -5.40 7.75 1.44
CA LEU A 161 -4.04 7.45 1.87
C LEU A 161 -3.89 6.01 2.39
N VAL A 162 -4.82 5.57 3.25
CA VAL A 162 -4.77 4.23 3.85
C VAL A 162 -5.07 3.16 2.79
N GLN A 163 -6.14 3.33 2.01
CA GLN A 163 -6.56 2.39 0.99
C GLN A 163 -5.49 2.23 -0.10
N ALA A 164 -4.88 3.33 -0.57
CA ALA A 164 -3.80 3.25 -1.55
C ALA A 164 -2.60 2.45 -1.06
N LYS A 165 -2.18 2.63 0.21
CA LYS A 165 -1.08 1.85 0.79
C LYS A 165 -1.40 0.36 0.82
N ILE A 166 -2.57 0.00 1.37
CA ILE A 166 -2.97 -1.42 1.51
C ILE A 166 -3.09 -2.06 0.12
N THR A 167 -3.81 -1.43 -0.80
CA THR A 167 -4.03 -1.92 -2.16
C THR A 167 -2.71 -2.08 -2.91
N TYR A 168 -1.78 -1.13 -2.76
CA TYR A 168 -0.47 -1.18 -3.40
C TYR A 168 0.32 -2.45 -3.02
N PHE A 169 0.45 -2.74 -1.72
CA PHE A 169 1.21 -3.90 -1.27
C PHE A 169 0.48 -5.22 -1.54
N LEU A 170 -0.85 -5.24 -1.40
CA LEU A 170 -1.65 -6.42 -1.70
C LEU A 170 -1.51 -6.82 -3.18
N LEU A 171 -1.63 -5.86 -4.09
CA LEU A 171 -1.52 -6.13 -5.53
C LEU A 171 -0.10 -6.43 -5.97
N LEU A 172 0.90 -5.82 -5.34
CA LEU A 172 2.29 -6.22 -5.54
C LEU A 172 2.45 -7.73 -5.30
N PHE A 173 1.85 -8.29 -4.25
CA PHE A 173 1.93 -9.72 -3.99
C PHE A 173 1.04 -10.55 -4.93
N LEU A 174 -0.24 -10.19 -5.06
CA LEU A 174 -1.23 -10.96 -5.83
C LEU A 174 -0.90 -11.02 -7.32
N VAL A 175 -0.56 -9.89 -7.92
CA VAL A 175 -0.26 -9.82 -9.37
C VAL A 175 1.04 -10.53 -9.67
N ASN A 176 2.09 -10.37 -8.84
CA ASN A 176 3.33 -11.12 -9.02
C ASN A 176 3.13 -12.63 -8.89
N ARG A 177 2.26 -13.08 -7.98
CA ARG A 177 1.89 -14.50 -7.85
C ARG A 177 1.13 -15.02 -9.08
N ALA A 178 0.17 -14.26 -9.59
CA ALA A 178 -0.58 -14.65 -10.78
C ALA A 178 0.32 -14.71 -12.03
N LEU A 179 1.25 -13.76 -12.15
CA LEU A 179 2.26 -13.75 -13.20
C LEU A 179 3.26 -14.90 -13.08
N SER A 180 3.74 -15.20 -11.87
CA SER A 180 4.72 -16.29 -11.66
C SER A 180 4.13 -17.67 -11.91
N ARG A 181 2.81 -17.84 -11.74
CA ARG A 181 2.07 -19.05 -12.10
C ARG A 181 1.68 -19.12 -13.58
N GLY A 182 1.97 -18.08 -14.35
CA GLY A 182 1.53 -17.99 -15.74
C GLY A 182 0.00 -17.94 -15.91
N GLU A 183 -0.74 -17.55 -14.86
CA GLU A 183 -2.20 -17.37 -14.92
C GLU A 183 -2.55 -16.19 -15.84
N ILE A 184 -1.62 -15.23 -15.96
CA ILE A 184 -1.76 -14.00 -16.76
C ILE A 184 -0.44 -13.78 -17.48
N ALA A 185 -0.50 -13.35 -18.73
CA ALA A 185 0.69 -12.94 -19.46
C ALA A 185 1.13 -11.53 -19.04
N PRO A 186 2.44 -11.26 -18.94
CA PRO A 186 2.95 -9.90 -18.79
C PRO A 186 2.50 -9.01 -19.97
N TYR A 187 2.35 -7.71 -19.73
CA TYR A 187 1.94 -6.75 -20.76
C TYR A 187 3.10 -5.82 -21.10
N ALA A 188 3.39 -5.65 -22.38
CA ALA A 188 4.48 -4.79 -22.85
C ALA A 188 3.96 -3.88 -23.99
N PRO A 189 3.29 -2.77 -23.64
CA PRO A 189 2.64 -1.88 -24.59
C PRO A 189 3.62 -1.35 -25.64
N PRO A 190 3.20 -1.20 -26.92
CA PRO A 190 4.06 -0.73 -28.00
C PRO A 190 4.48 0.73 -27.81
N PHE A 191 3.62 1.60 -27.29
CA PHE A 191 3.91 3.03 -27.11
C PHE A 191 4.96 3.33 -26.02
N LEU A 192 5.21 2.36 -25.12
CA LEU A 192 6.28 2.47 -24.14
C LEU A 192 7.61 1.89 -24.66
N GLN A 193 7.68 1.46 -25.92
CA GLN A 193 8.91 0.97 -26.57
C GLN A 193 9.56 2.12 -27.35
N PRO A 194 10.83 2.47 -27.11
CA PRO A 194 11.86 1.82 -26.27
C PRO A 194 11.75 2.14 -24.76
N GLU A 195 12.52 1.44 -23.92
CA GLU A 195 12.52 1.59 -22.45
C GLU A 195 12.38 3.04 -22.00
N PRO A 196 11.45 3.34 -21.07
CA PRO A 196 11.19 4.71 -20.67
C PRO A 196 12.47 5.36 -20.12
N ARG A 197 12.89 6.45 -20.78
CA ARG A 197 14.06 7.25 -20.39
C ARG A 197 13.75 8.23 -19.26
N ALA A 198 12.47 8.58 -19.07
CA ALA A 198 12.06 9.52 -18.05
C ALA A 198 12.34 8.96 -16.64
N PRO A 199 13.09 9.69 -15.79
CA PRO A 199 13.51 9.19 -14.48
C PRO A 199 12.32 8.86 -13.58
N PHE A 200 11.26 9.65 -13.69
CA PHE A 200 10.02 9.43 -12.95
C PHE A 200 9.37 8.07 -13.28
N LEU A 201 9.25 7.72 -14.56
CA LEU A 201 8.59 6.50 -14.98
C LEU A 201 9.42 5.25 -14.62
N ARG A 202 10.76 5.38 -14.68
CA ARG A 202 11.69 4.34 -14.21
C ARG A 202 11.60 4.13 -12.71
N TRP A 203 11.55 5.21 -11.94
CA TRP A 203 11.33 5.16 -10.50
C TRP A 203 9.98 4.52 -10.17
N LEU A 204 8.89 4.94 -10.83
CA LEU A 204 7.54 4.44 -10.60
C LEU A 204 7.43 2.94 -10.90
N LEU A 205 8.03 2.47 -12.00
CA LEU A 205 8.03 1.06 -12.42
C LEU A 205 9.11 0.19 -11.73
N PHE A 206 9.93 0.75 -10.84
CA PHE A 206 11.12 0.08 -10.25
C PHE A 206 12.12 -0.44 -11.29
N LEU A 207 12.29 0.24 -12.43
CA LEU A 207 13.25 -0.18 -13.44
C LEU A 207 14.70 0.10 -13.03
N ASP A 208 14.94 1.14 -12.22
CA ASP A 208 16.29 1.52 -11.79
C ASP A 208 16.96 0.43 -10.95
N HIS A 209 16.20 -0.29 -10.12
CA HIS A 209 16.73 -1.37 -9.28
C HIS A 209 17.24 -2.59 -10.07
N TYR A 210 16.88 -2.72 -11.35
CA TYR A 210 17.34 -3.83 -12.20
C TYR A 210 18.44 -3.43 -13.18
N ASN A 211 18.55 -2.16 -13.54
CA ASN A 211 19.62 -1.68 -14.41
C ASN A 211 20.96 -1.59 -13.68
N ASP A 212 20.91 -1.36 -12.37
CA ASP A 212 22.09 -1.32 -11.52
C ASP A 212 22.53 -2.72 -11.06
N ALA A 213 22.07 -3.79 -11.71
CA ALA A 213 22.54 -5.16 -11.49
C ALA A 213 23.93 -5.43 -12.11
N HIS A 214 24.84 -4.46 -12.05
CA HIS A 214 26.22 -4.83 -11.76
C HIS A 214 26.21 -5.46 -10.36
N PRO A 215 26.99 -6.52 -10.09
CA PRO A 215 27.03 -7.21 -8.78
C PRO A 215 27.62 -6.35 -7.64
N GLY A 216 27.29 -5.07 -7.55
CA GLY A 216 27.77 -4.11 -6.55
C GLY A 216 26.99 -2.79 -6.41
N SER A 217 26.10 -2.40 -7.33
CA SER A 217 25.34 -1.13 -7.19
C SER A 217 24.00 -1.34 -6.49
N VAL A 218 24.11 -1.51 -5.17
CA VAL A 218 23.02 -1.28 -4.23
C VAL A 218 22.67 0.20 -4.31
N VAL A 219 21.39 0.47 -4.60
CA VAL A 219 20.58 1.63 -4.16
C VAL A 219 21.41 2.87 -3.83
N LEU A 220 21.24 3.92 -4.63
CA LEU A 220 21.50 5.32 -4.24
C LEU A 220 20.68 5.70 -3.00
N ALA A 221 21.00 5.08 -1.86
CA ALA A 221 20.86 5.72 -0.58
C ALA A 221 21.85 6.90 -0.65
N PRO A 222 21.40 8.12 -0.33
CA PRO A 222 22.29 9.26 -0.20
C PRO A 222 23.54 8.85 0.58
N ARG A 223 24.72 9.06 -0.01
CA ARG A 223 26.02 8.56 0.46
C ARG A 223 26.34 8.88 1.94
N TRP A 224 25.62 9.84 2.54
CA TRP A 224 25.71 10.20 3.95
C TRP A 224 25.07 9.19 4.93
N TRP A 225 24.26 8.22 4.46
CA TRP A 225 23.66 7.19 5.32
C TRP A 225 24.54 5.92 5.51
N CYS A 226 25.68 5.82 4.81
CA CYS A 226 26.57 4.66 4.85
C CYS A 226 27.49 4.58 6.09
N CYS A 227 27.55 5.60 6.94
CA CYS A 227 28.49 5.61 8.08
C CYS A 227 28.02 4.81 9.31
N CYS A 228 26.78 4.32 9.34
CA CYS A 228 26.31 3.42 10.41
C CYS A 228 26.22 2.00 9.87
N GLY A 229 27.33 1.26 9.92
CA GLY A 229 27.56 -0.07 9.33
C GLY A 229 26.72 -1.24 9.88
N VAL A 230 25.39 -1.09 9.98
CA VAL A 230 24.48 -2.13 10.50
C VAL A 230 23.46 -2.61 9.44
N TRP A 231 23.34 -1.92 8.30
CA TRP A 231 22.28 -2.18 7.30
C TRP A 231 22.66 -3.13 6.15
N GLY A 232 23.79 -3.86 6.25
CA GLY A 232 24.18 -4.91 5.30
C GLY A 232 23.35 -6.20 5.40
N THR A 233 22.40 -6.28 6.33
CA THR A 233 21.58 -7.48 6.58
C THR A 233 20.39 -7.56 5.61
N ARG A 234 19.87 -8.78 5.34
CA ARG A 234 18.66 -8.98 4.49
C ARG A 234 17.47 -8.12 4.95
N VAL A 235 17.42 -7.79 6.24
CA VAL A 235 16.38 -6.94 6.85
C VAL A 235 16.45 -5.49 6.34
N GLY A 236 17.64 -4.90 6.25
CA GLY A 236 17.80 -3.53 5.76
C GLY A 236 17.30 -3.33 4.32
N ARG A 237 17.51 -4.35 3.46
CA ARG A 237 16.97 -4.37 2.09
C ARG A 237 15.44 -4.41 2.05
N GLY A 238 14.82 -5.21 2.92
CA GLY A 238 13.36 -5.29 3.02
C GLY A 238 12.73 -3.97 3.47
N VAL A 239 13.34 -3.32 4.47
CA VAL A 239 12.87 -2.02 4.99
C VAL A 239 13.00 -0.93 3.93
N ALA A 240 14.13 -0.84 3.23
CA ALA A 240 14.31 0.13 2.15
C ALA A 240 13.26 -0.06 1.03
N PHE A 241 12.98 -1.31 0.66
CA PHE A 241 11.94 -1.62 -0.31
C PHE A 241 10.54 -1.21 0.18
N ALA A 242 10.21 -1.49 1.45
CA ALA A 242 8.94 -1.11 2.05
C ALA A 242 8.75 0.41 2.09
N LEU A 243 9.77 1.16 2.53
CA LEU A 243 9.73 2.63 2.54
C LEU A 243 9.57 3.20 1.13
N ALA A 244 10.30 2.66 0.15
CA ALA A 244 10.16 3.05 -1.24
C ALA A 244 8.77 2.73 -1.80
N GLY A 245 8.16 1.61 -1.37
CA GLY A 245 6.78 1.26 -1.67
C GLY A 245 5.77 2.24 -1.07
N ILE A 246 5.96 2.63 0.19
CA ILE A 246 5.11 3.63 0.87
C ILE A 246 5.13 4.96 0.13
N GLY A 247 6.31 5.45 -0.27
CA GLY A 247 6.43 6.70 -1.02
C GLY A 247 5.65 6.69 -2.34
N ARG A 248 5.73 5.58 -3.10
CA ARG A 248 4.97 5.42 -4.35
C ARG A 248 3.47 5.32 -4.11
N ALA A 249 3.05 4.55 -3.10
CA ALA A 249 1.65 4.42 -2.74
C ALA A 249 1.05 5.78 -2.33
N LEU A 250 1.80 6.59 -1.57
CA LEU A 250 1.39 7.95 -1.20
C LEU A 250 1.26 8.87 -2.42
N MET A 251 2.21 8.82 -3.35
CA MET A 251 2.12 9.62 -4.57
C MET A 251 0.88 9.24 -5.40
N LEU A 252 0.60 7.93 -5.56
CA LEU A 252 -0.60 7.46 -6.23
C LEU A 252 -1.88 7.85 -5.48
N ALA A 253 -1.84 7.88 -4.14
CA ALA A 253 -2.95 8.36 -3.32
C ALA A 253 -3.23 9.85 -3.57
N VAL A 254 -2.20 10.70 -3.65
CA VAL A 254 -2.36 12.13 -3.94
C VAL A 254 -2.97 12.35 -5.32
N VAL A 255 -2.50 11.61 -6.34
CA VAL A 255 -3.07 11.70 -7.70
C VAL A 255 -4.52 11.22 -7.70
N ALA A 256 -4.82 10.07 -7.08
CA ALA A 256 -6.18 9.54 -7.01
C ALA A 256 -7.14 10.48 -6.27
N PHE A 257 -6.69 11.05 -5.15
CA PHE A 257 -7.46 12.05 -4.41
C PHE A 257 -7.70 13.30 -5.24
N GLY A 258 -6.68 13.83 -5.91
CA GLY A 258 -6.81 15.01 -6.78
C GLY A 258 -7.79 14.81 -7.93
N VAL A 259 -7.85 13.60 -8.49
CA VAL A 259 -8.83 13.27 -9.55
C VAL A 259 -10.25 13.11 -8.99
N LEU A 260 -10.41 12.49 -7.83
CA LEU A 260 -11.73 12.18 -7.27
C LEU A 260 -12.34 13.32 -6.45
N VAL A 261 -11.52 14.22 -5.90
CA VAL A 261 -11.98 15.25 -4.95
C VAL A 261 -12.98 16.21 -5.59
N GLY A 262 -12.73 16.66 -6.82
CA GLY A 262 -13.61 17.60 -7.53
C GLY A 262 -15.01 17.02 -7.77
N PRO A 263 -15.13 15.88 -8.48
CA PRO A 263 -16.42 15.22 -8.69
C PRO A 263 -17.15 14.90 -7.37
N MET A 264 -16.42 14.44 -6.36
CA MET A 264 -16.97 14.10 -5.05
C MET A 264 -17.54 15.33 -4.33
N VAL A 265 -16.79 16.43 -4.26
CA VAL A 265 -17.26 17.71 -3.70
C VAL A 265 -18.47 18.23 -4.49
N GLY A 266 -18.44 18.17 -5.82
CA GLY A 266 -19.56 18.62 -6.65
C GLY A 266 -20.86 17.86 -6.37
N VAL A 267 -20.80 16.53 -6.25
CA VAL A 267 -21.97 15.71 -5.90
C VAL A 267 -22.45 16.01 -4.47
N LEU A 268 -21.52 16.15 -3.51
CA LEU A 268 -21.88 16.43 -2.12
C LEU A 268 -22.49 17.83 -1.95
N VAL A 269 -21.99 18.84 -2.66
CA VAL A 269 -22.59 20.18 -2.71
C VAL A 269 -23.98 20.15 -3.34
N ALA A 270 -24.20 19.33 -4.37
CA ALA A 270 -25.51 19.23 -5.03
C ALA A 270 -26.57 18.55 -4.14
N VAL A 271 -26.18 17.58 -3.30
CA VAL A 271 -27.10 16.80 -2.44
C VAL A 271 -27.23 17.38 -1.03
N GLY A 272 -26.19 18.06 -0.54
CA GLY A 272 -26.14 18.62 0.81
C GLY A 272 -27.11 19.78 1.02
N ARG A 273 -27.23 20.22 2.27
CA ARG A 273 -27.96 21.46 2.61
C ARG A 273 -26.98 22.52 3.11
N PRO A 274 -27.08 23.78 2.64
CA PRO A 274 -26.20 24.83 3.13
C PRO A 274 -26.56 25.16 4.59
N PHE A 275 -25.56 25.22 5.47
CA PHE A 275 -25.70 25.54 6.88
C PHE A 275 -24.41 26.17 7.42
N MET A 276 -24.50 27.37 7.99
CA MET A 276 -23.35 28.10 8.59
C MET A 276 -22.12 28.22 7.66
N GLY A 277 -22.34 28.37 6.35
CA GLY A 277 -21.24 28.50 5.37
C GLY A 277 -20.61 27.16 4.93
N ASP A 278 -21.20 26.02 5.32
CA ASP A 278 -20.82 24.68 4.86
C ASP A 278 -22.04 23.90 4.34
N TRP A 279 -21.82 22.66 3.91
CA TRP A 279 -22.84 21.71 3.52
C TRP A 279 -22.96 20.61 4.57
N VAL A 280 -24.19 20.40 5.06
CA VAL A 280 -24.51 19.43 6.11
C VAL A 280 -25.36 18.28 5.57
N PHE A 281 -25.13 17.07 6.10
CA PHE A 281 -25.82 15.84 5.70
C PHE A 281 -26.61 15.24 6.86
N LEU A 282 -27.93 15.40 6.80
CA LEU A 282 -28.85 15.06 7.88
C LEU A 282 -29.46 13.66 7.75
N GLY A 283 -29.32 13.00 6.60
CA GLY A 283 -29.79 11.65 6.42
C GLY A 283 -28.99 10.67 7.28
N ARG A 284 -29.69 9.67 7.83
CA ARG A 284 -29.08 8.62 8.68
C ARG A 284 -28.01 7.82 7.93
N TRP A 285 -28.15 7.69 6.61
CA TRP A 285 -27.29 6.85 5.78
C TRP A 285 -26.30 7.63 4.92
N ASP A 286 -26.36 8.97 4.92
CA ASP A 286 -25.59 9.79 3.97
C ASP A 286 -24.08 9.53 4.07
N GLY A 287 -23.54 9.52 5.29
CA GLY A 287 -22.11 9.26 5.52
C GLY A 287 -21.70 7.82 5.15
N MET A 288 -22.57 6.84 5.38
CA MET A 288 -22.31 5.44 5.01
C MET A 288 -22.35 5.24 3.50
N VAL A 289 -23.37 5.78 2.82
CA VAL A 289 -23.51 5.71 1.37
C VAL A 289 -22.33 6.41 0.69
N PHE A 290 -21.96 7.60 1.17
CA PHE A 290 -20.77 8.32 0.73
C PHE A 290 -19.52 7.43 0.81
N LYS A 291 -19.28 6.81 1.96
CA LYS A 291 -18.14 5.92 2.18
C LYS A 291 -18.11 4.73 1.24
N VAL A 292 -19.24 4.06 1.05
CA VAL A 292 -19.37 2.92 0.13
C VAL A 292 -19.03 3.32 -1.29
N VAL A 293 -19.65 4.39 -1.78
CA VAL A 293 -19.47 4.85 -3.16
C VAL A 293 -18.04 5.34 -3.37
N TYR A 294 -17.54 6.21 -2.49
CA TYR A 294 -16.19 6.75 -2.60
C TYR A 294 -15.13 5.64 -2.51
N GLY A 295 -15.23 4.78 -1.50
CA GLY A 295 -14.30 3.66 -1.29
C GLY A 295 -14.33 2.65 -2.44
N GLY A 296 -15.51 2.37 -2.98
CA GLY A 296 -15.70 1.48 -4.13
C GLY A 296 -15.09 2.05 -5.42
N VAL A 297 -15.41 3.30 -5.77
CA VAL A 297 -14.85 3.97 -6.97
C VAL A 297 -13.33 4.10 -6.87
N LEU A 298 -12.83 4.52 -5.70
CA LEU A 298 -11.41 4.60 -5.44
C LEU A 298 -10.74 3.22 -5.55
N GLY A 299 -11.38 2.18 -5.00
CA GLY A 299 -10.89 0.80 -5.04
C GLY A 299 -10.79 0.29 -6.46
N PHE A 300 -11.82 0.53 -7.27
CA PHE A 300 -11.82 0.15 -8.68
C PHE A 300 -10.65 0.77 -9.45
N GLY A 301 -10.51 2.10 -9.33
CA GLY A 301 -9.50 2.87 -10.06
C GLY A 301 -8.08 2.48 -9.64
N LEU A 302 -7.81 2.46 -8.33
CA LEU A 302 -6.50 2.08 -7.81
C LEU A 302 -6.15 0.64 -8.14
N SER A 303 -7.07 -0.31 -7.94
CA SER A 303 -6.74 -1.72 -8.17
C SER A 303 -6.50 -2.05 -9.63
N SER A 304 -7.34 -1.53 -10.53
CA SER A 304 -7.17 -1.71 -11.98
C SER A 304 -5.88 -1.05 -12.47
N GLY A 305 -5.63 0.20 -12.04
CA GLY A 305 -4.44 0.95 -12.42
C GLY A 305 -3.14 0.31 -11.92
N LEU A 306 -3.09 -0.11 -10.65
CA LEU A 306 -1.93 -0.79 -10.08
C LEU A 306 -1.68 -2.15 -10.70
N THR A 307 -2.75 -2.92 -10.98
CA THR A 307 -2.62 -4.21 -11.68
C THR A 307 -2.00 -4.02 -13.06
N ALA A 308 -2.50 -3.05 -13.84
CA ALA A 308 -1.92 -2.71 -15.14
C ALA A 308 -0.45 -2.29 -15.00
N LEU A 309 -0.12 -1.45 -14.01
CA LEU A 309 1.24 -1.02 -13.72
C LEU A 309 2.18 -2.20 -13.43
N TRP A 310 1.75 -3.15 -12.60
CA TRP A 310 2.54 -4.35 -12.29
C TRP A 310 2.70 -5.29 -13.49
N MET A 311 1.67 -5.44 -14.32
CA MET A 311 1.74 -6.20 -15.57
C MET A 311 2.70 -5.56 -16.58
N VAL A 312 2.68 -4.23 -16.69
CA VAL A 312 3.62 -3.46 -17.52
C VAL A 312 5.05 -3.68 -17.06
N ARG A 313 5.31 -3.51 -15.75
CA ARG A 313 6.62 -3.78 -15.15
C ARG A 313 7.11 -5.19 -15.45
N ALA A 314 6.26 -6.19 -15.29
CA ALA A 314 6.63 -7.58 -15.58
C ALA A 314 6.94 -7.81 -17.07
N GLY A 315 6.20 -7.15 -17.98
CA GLY A 315 6.46 -7.23 -19.42
C GLY A 315 7.83 -6.69 -19.81
N TRP A 316 8.28 -5.63 -19.13
CA TRP A 316 9.64 -5.09 -19.29
C TRP A 316 10.71 -6.08 -18.83
N ILE A 317 10.55 -6.65 -17.64
CA ILE A 317 11.51 -7.60 -17.08
C ILE A 317 11.62 -8.85 -17.96
N ALA A 318 10.49 -9.42 -18.38
CA ALA A 318 10.46 -10.64 -19.19
C ALA A 318 11.17 -10.49 -20.54
N ARG A 319 11.10 -9.32 -21.18
CA ARG A 319 11.77 -9.07 -22.46
C ARG A 319 13.28 -9.03 -22.36
N ARG A 320 13.83 -8.44 -21.29
CA ARG A 320 15.29 -8.38 -21.10
C ARG A 320 15.91 -9.76 -20.95
N SER A 321 15.20 -10.69 -20.32
CA SER A 321 15.66 -12.07 -20.15
C SER A 321 15.64 -12.88 -21.45
N CYS A 322 15.03 -12.38 -22.52
CA CYS A 322 14.95 -13.06 -23.83
C CYS A 322 15.87 -12.45 -24.90
N VAL A 323 16.62 -11.39 -24.59
CA VAL A 323 17.69 -10.88 -25.46
C VAL A 323 19.00 -11.54 -25.04
N CYS A 324 19.19 -12.78 -25.48
CA CYS A 324 20.46 -13.51 -25.42
C CYS A 324 20.71 -14.17 -26.78
#